data_AF-A0A535MZI7-F1
#
_entry.id   AF-A0A535MZI7-F1
#
_cell.length_a   1.000
_cell.length_b   1.000
_cell.length_c   1.000
_cell.angle_alpha   90.00
_cell.angle_beta   90.00
_cell.angle_gamma   90.00
#
_symmetry.space_group_name_H-M   'P 1'
#
loop_
_entity.id
_entity.type
_entity.pdbx_description
1 polymer ?
#
loop_
_entity_poly.entity_id
_entity_poly.type
_entity_poly.pdbx_seq_one_letter_code
_entity_poly.pdbx_strand_id
1 'polypeptide(L)'
;MFGVVLVIVFVIGLVLLVLPGLAALCGGVYFAVRWSVSIAAMMAENIGPIRGLGRSWNLVKGMWWRTFGIILLAVIAYIVIYLALLALFTVVAAIMPAISTDTRSGVATAATTLVDALIAPMFPILLTLLYFDLRVRKEGLDLDQLAEQTSPGPAPA
;
A
#
# COMPACT_ATOMS: atom_id res chain seq x y z
N MET A 1 19.91 40.15 -25.03
CA MET A 1 19.83 40.28 -23.55
C MET A 1 18.51 39.72 -23.00
N PHE A 2 17.35 40.15 -23.51
CA PHE A 2 16.03 39.66 -23.04
C PHE A 2 15.84 38.12 -23.11
N GLY A 3 16.21 37.47 -24.22
CA GLY A 3 16.08 36.01 -24.35
C GLY A 3 16.96 35.22 -23.36
N VAL A 4 18.13 35.74 -23.00
CA VAL A 4 19.03 35.12 -22.01
C VAL A 4 18.41 35.19 -20.61
N VAL A 5 17.78 36.32 -20.27
CA VAL A 5 17.08 36.50 -18.99
C VAL A 5 15.90 35.53 -18.87
N LEU A 6 15.10 35.34 -19.92
CA LEU A 6 13.99 34.39 -19.91
C LEU A 6 14.44 32.94 -19.71
N VAL A 7 15.52 32.51 -20.38
CA VAL A 7 16.08 31.17 -20.21
C VAL A 7 16.58 30.97 -18.78
N ILE A 8 17.27 31.96 -18.20
CA ILE A 8 17.76 31.88 -16.81
C ILE A 8 16.59 31.77 -15.82
N VAL A 9 15.54 32.59 -15.98
CA VAL A 9 14.35 32.53 -15.10
C VAL A 9 13.62 31.19 -15.23
N PHE A 10 13.49 30.67 -16.44
CA PHE A 10 12.86 29.36 -16.68
C PHE A 10 13.65 28.21 -16.05
N VAL A 11 14.98 28.19 -16.23
CA VAL A 11 15.85 27.17 -15.63
C VAL A 11 15.84 27.26 -14.10
N ILE A 12 15.93 28.47 -13.54
CA ILE A 12 15.84 28.68 -12.09
C ILE A 12 14.48 28.22 -11.55
N GLY A 13 13.38 28.56 -12.23
CA GLY A 13 12.04 28.13 -11.87
C GLY A 13 11.89 26.61 -11.90
N LEU A 14 12.45 25.95 -12.91
CA LEU A 14 12.43 24.49 -13.03
C LEU A 14 13.27 23.84 -11.92
N VAL A 15 14.47 24.35 -11.65
CA VAL A 15 15.34 23.85 -10.57
C VAL A 15 14.68 24.01 -9.19
N LEU A 16 14.08 25.18 -8.93
CA LEU A 16 13.34 25.46 -7.69
C LEU A 16 12.06 24.64 -7.54
N LEU A 17 11.49 24.11 -8.61
CA LEU A 17 10.32 23.24 -8.54
C LEU A 17 10.71 21.76 -8.41
N VAL A 18 11.68 21.32 -9.20
CA VAL A 18 12.09 19.91 -9.28
C VAL A 18 12.83 19.47 -8.03
N LEU A 19 13.77 20.27 -7.50
CA LEU A 19 14.55 19.86 -6.32
C LEU A 19 13.69 19.70 -5.05
N PRO A 20 12.83 20.66 -4.67
CA PRO A 20 11.93 20.49 -3.54
C PRO A 20 10.88 19.41 -3.80
N GLY A 21 10.40 19.28 -5.04
CA GLY A 21 9.48 18.22 -5.43
C GLY A 21 10.07 16.83 -5.22
N LEU A 22 11.33 16.62 -5.61
CA LEU A 22 12.04 15.36 -5.40
C LEU A 22 12.29 15.09 -3.92
N ALA A 23 12.71 16.12 -3.17
CA ALA A 23 12.92 16.02 -1.73
C ALA A 23 11.62 15.67 -0.99
N ALA A 24 10.50 16.29 -1.38
CA ALA A 24 9.17 16.00 -0.85
C ALA A 24 8.72 14.59 -1.21
N LEU A 25 9.01 14.11 -2.42
CA LEU A 25 8.73 12.73 -2.84
C LEU A 25 9.52 11.73 -2.00
N CYS A 26 10.85 11.91 -1.88
CA CYS A 26 11.71 11.04 -1.09
C CYS A 26 11.29 11.04 0.39
N GLY A 27 10.99 12.21 0.96
CA GLY A 27 10.46 12.33 2.32
C GLY A 27 9.11 11.63 2.47
N GLY A 28 8.20 11.85 1.53
CA GLY A 28 6.87 11.23 1.51
C GLY A 28 6.95 9.71 1.48
N VAL A 29 7.77 9.14 0.59
CA VAL A 29 8.00 7.68 0.53
C VAL A 29 8.61 7.17 1.82
N TYR A 30 9.59 7.89 2.39
CA TYR A 30 10.21 7.50 3.65
C TYR A 30 9.17 7.37 4.78
N PHE A 31 8.34 8.40 4.96
CA PHE A 31 7.28 8.41 5.98
C PHE A 31 6.16 7.39 5.69
N ALA A 32 5.75 7.25 4.43
CA ALA A 32 4.73 6.29 4.01
C ALA A 32 5.13 4.85 4.36
N VAL A 33 6.38 4.45 4.06
CA VAL A 33 6.89 3.13 4.44
C VAL A 33 6.95 2.98 5.95
N ARG A 34 7.34 4.04 6.66
CA ARG A 34 7.48 4.04 8.13
C ARG A 34 6.15 3.85 8.87
N TRP A 35 5.06 4.36 8.31
CA TRP A 35 3.71 4.29 8.88
C TRP A 35 2.79 3.30 8.17
N SER A 36 3.31 2.53 7.23
CA SER A 36 2.57 1.54 6.44
C SER A 36 1.75 0.57 7.28
N VAL A 37 2.29 0.09 8.41
CA VAL A 37 1.64 -0.90 9.28
C VAL A 37 0.94 -0.28 10.50
N SER A 38 0.74 1.03 10.51
CA SER A 38 0.11 1.75 11.64
C SER A 38 -1.33 1.29 11.89
N ILE A 39 -2.13 1.11 10.83
CA ILE A 39 -3.52 0.64 10.93
C ILE A 39 -3.57 -0.78 11.48
N ALA A 40 -2.72 -1.66 10.96
CA ALA A 40 -2.61 -3.04 11.45
C ALA A 40 -2.22 -3.07 12.93
N ALA A 41 -1.28 -2.22 13.38
CA ALA A 41 -0.89 -2.12 14.78
C ALA A 41 -2.04 -1.61 15.67
N MET A 42 -2.79 -0.59 15.24
CA MET A 42 -3.94 -0.07 15.99
C MET A 42 -5.00 -1.15 16.22
N MET A 43 -5.32 -1.91 15.17
CA MET A 43 -6.33 -2.97 15.23
C MET A 43 -5.85 -4.20 16.00
N ALA A 44 -4.61 -4.63 15.77
CA ALA A 44 -4.07 -5.83 16.40
C ALA A 44 -3.76 -5.65 17.90
N GLU A 45 -3.33 -4.45 18.32
CA GLU A 45 -2.96 -4.18 19.71
C GLU A 45 -4.02 -3.37 20.47
N ASN A 46 -5.14 -3.01 19.84
CA ASN A 46 -6.19 -2.14 20.41
C ASN A 46 -5.63 -0.83 21.00
N ILE A 47 -4.69 -0.21 20.29
CA ILE A 47 -4.01 1.03 20.71
C ILE A 47 -4.49 2.24 19.92
N GLY A 48 -4.46 3.42 20.56
CA GLY A 48 -4.84 4.68 19.92
C GLY A 48 -3.87 5.13 18.81
N PRO A 49 -4.27 6.11 17.97
CA PRO A 49 -3.56 6.48 16.74
C PRO A 49 -2.10 6.90 16.93
N ILE A 50 -1.82 7.72 17.95
CA ILE A 50 -0.47 8.21 18.24
C ILE A 50 0.45 7.04 18.62
N ARG A 51 -0.04 6.10 19.44
CA ARG A 51 0.71 4.90 19.84
C ARG A 51 0.90 3.97 18.64
N GLY A 52 -0.11 3.82 17.78
CA GLY A 52 -0.02 3.03 16.54
C GLY A 52 1.05 3.52 15.56
N LEU A 53 1.18 4.84 15.39
CA LEU A 53 2.24 5.42 14.57
C LEU A 53 3.64 5.16 15.16
N GLY A 54 3.80 5.34 16.47
CA GLY A 54 5.05 5.02 17.17
C GLY A 54 5.40 3.52 17.07
N ARG A 55 4.41 2.65 17.15
CA ARG A 55 4.56 1.20 17.01
C ARG A 55 5.04 0.81 15.61
N SER A 56 4.36 1.29 14.57
CA SER A 56 4.79 1.10 13.17
C SER A 56 6.21 1.61 12.95
N TRP A 57 6.55 2.76 13.53
CA TRP A 57 7.89 3.29 13.47
C TRP A 57 8.92 2.36 14.13
N ASN A 58 8.61 1.76 15.27
CA ASN A 58 9.55 0.84 15.90
C ASN A 58 9.67 -0.47 15.13
N LEU A 59 8.58 -1.01 14.59
CA LEU A 59 8.55 -2.25 13.80
C LEU A 59 9.27 -2.14 12.45
N VAL A 60 9.17 -1.01 11.75
CA VAL A 60 9.86 -0.85 10.45
C VAL A 60 11.34 -0.45 10.63
N LYS A 61 11.78 -0.04 11.84
CA LYS A 61 13.14 0.50 12.09
C LYS A 61 14.22 -0.54 11.78
N GLY A 62 15.20 -0.25 10.91
CA GLY A 62 16.24 -1.22 10.57
C GLY A 62 15.82 -2.34 9.60
N MET A 63 14.55 -2.37 9.17
CA MET A 63 14.07 -3.21 8.06
C MET A 63 13.43 -2.39 6.92
N TRP A 64 13.68 -1.08 6.90
CA TRP A 64 13.01 -0.15 6.00
C TRP A 64 13.08 -0.56 4.53
N TRP A 65 14.25 -0.95 4.03
CA TRP A 65 14.43 -1.38 2.63
C TRP A 65 13.64 -2.63 2.27
N ARG A 66 13.54 -3.58 3.20
CA ARG A 66 12.76 -4.80 3.01
C ARG A 66 11.26 -4.50 3.02
N THR A 67 10.80 -3.67 3.96
CA THR A 67 9.41 -3.19 4.01
C THR A 67 9.05 -2.42 2.73
N PHE A 68 9.91 -1.51 2.29
CA PHE A 68 9.73 -0.76 1.04
C PHE A 68 9.64 -1.69 -0.16
N GLY A 69 10.57 -2.64 -0.31
CA GLY A 69 10.56 -3.59 -1.42
C GLY A 69 9.30 -4.45 -1.48
N ILE A 70 8.82 -4.94 -0.32
CA ILE A 70 7.57 -5.71 -0.24
C ILE A 70 6.37 -4.86 -0.66
N ILE A 71 6.26 -3.63 -0.13
CA ILE A 71 5.18 -2.71 -0.48
C ILE A 71 5.25 -2.34 -1.97
N LEU A 72 6.45 -2.07 -2.50
CA LEU A 72 6.65 -1.74 -3.91
C LEU A 72 6.21 -2.90 -4.82
N LEU A 73 6.63 -4.12 -4.52
CA LEU A 73 6.22 -5.31 -5.26
C LEU A 73 4.70 -5.52 -5.18
N ALA A 74 4.09 -5.27 -4.02
CA ALA A 74 2.64 -5.33 -3.84
C ALA A 74 1.90 -4.31 -4.70
N VAL A 75 2.40 -3.07 -4.74
CA VAL A 75 1.85 -1.99 -5.60
C VAL A 75 1.95 -2.39 -7.07
N ILE A 76 3.11 -2.91 -7.50
CA ILE A 76 3.28 -3.36 -8.89
C ILE A 76 2.29 -4.49 -9.21
N ALA A 77 2.19 -5.50 -8.34
CA ALA A 77 1.24 -6.60 -8.52
C ALA A 77 -0.21 -6.11 -8.56
N TYR A 78 -0.58 -5.18 -7.68
CA TYR A 78 -1.91 -4.54 -7.68
C TYR A 78 -2.21 -3.91 -9.03
N ILE A 79 -1.30 -3.06 -9.53
CA ILE A 79 -1.47 -2.35 -10.79
C ILE A 79 -1.59 -3.32 -11.96
N VAL A 80 -0.74 -4.34 -12.02
CA VAL A 80 -0.76 -5.33 -13.10
C VAL A 80 -2.09 -6.11 -13.11
N ILE A 81 -2.53 -6.60 -11.95
CA ILE A 81 -3.79 -7.35 -11.82
C ILE A 81 -4.98 -6.45 -12.16
N TYR A 82 -4.99 -5.23 -11.63
CA TYR A 82 -6.05 -4.25 -11.88
C TYR A 82 -6.17 -3.91 -13.37
N LEU A 83 -5.05 -3.56 -14.02
CA LEU A 83 -5.04 -3.23 -15.45
C LEU A 83 -5.41 -4.43 -16.31
N ALA A 84 -4.97 -5.64 -15.96
CA ALA A 84 -5.33 -6.86 -16.69
C ALA A 84 -6.85 -7.11 -16.64
N LEU A 85 -7.46 -6.98 -15.46
CA LEU A 85 -8.90 -7.14 -15.28
C LEU A 85 -9.68 -6.03 -15.98
N LEU A 86 -9.26 -4.77 -15.85
CA LEU A 86 -9.88 -3.65 -16.54
C LEU A 86 -9.83 -3.83 -18.07
N ALA A 87 -8.67 -4.23 -18.61
CA ALA A 87 -8.51 -4.52 -20.04
C ALA A 87 -9.44 -5.66 -20.50
N LEU A 88 -9.57 -6.73 -19.71
CA LEU A 88 -10.48 -7.83 -20.01
C LEU A 88 -11.93 -7.33 -20.16
N PHE A 89 -12.43 -6.57 -19.20
CA PHE A 89 -13.83 -6.11 -19.22
C PHE A 89 -14.11 -5.06 -20.30
N THR A 90 -13.15 -4.16 -20.56
CA THR A 90 -13.28 -3.15 -21.62
C THR A 90 -13.30 -3.79 -23.01
N VAL A 91 -12.47 -4.81 -23.25
CA VAL A 91 -12.48 -5.58 -24.51
C VAL A 91 -13.79 -6.34 -24.68
N VAL A 92 -14.28 -7.02 -23.63
CA VAL A 92 -15.57 -7.75 -23.68
C VAL A 92 -16.73 -6.80 -23.99
N ALA A 93 -16.76 -5.61 -23.41
CA ALA A 93 -17.79 -4.61 -23.68
C ALA A 93 -17.73 -4.05 -25.12
N ALA A 94 -16.53 -3.98 -25.72
CA ALA A 94 -16.33 -3.49 -27.07
C ALA A 94 -16.76 -4.48 -28.16
N ILE A 95 -16.61 -5.80 -27.92
CA ILE A 95 -16.94 -6.85 -28.89
C ILE A 95 -18.43 -7.21 -28.92
N MET A 96 -19.26 -6.69 -28.01
CA MET A 96 -20.73 -6.87 -28.05
C MET A 96 -21.37 -5.77 -28.91
N PRO A 97 -21.70 -6.03 -30.19
CA PRO A 97 -22.13 -5.00 -31.14
C PRO A 97 -23.62 -4.68 -31.02
N ALA A 98 -24.39 -5.53 -30.33
CA ALA A 98 -25.86 -5.53 -30.34
C ALA A 98 -26.50 -4.80 -29.15
N ILE A 99 -25.74 -4.06 -28.33
CA ILE A 99 -26.25 -3.40 -27.12
C ILE A 99 -26.22 -1.87 -27.25
N SER A 100 -27.24 -1.21 -26.71
CA SER A 100 -27.28 0.26 -26.60
C SER A 100 -26.11 0.81 -25.78
N THR A 101 -25.70 2.04 -26.08
CA THR A 101 -24.61 2.75 -25.37
C THR A 101 -24.82 2.80 -23.86
N ASP A 102 -26.07 3.01 -23.43
CA ASP A 102 -26.43 3.07 -22.01
C ASP A 102 -26.18 1.72 -21.33
N THR A 103 -26.62 0.63 -21.93
CA THR A 103 -26.41 -0.72 -21.40
C THR A 103 -24.93 -1.09 -21.36
N ARG A 104 -24.16 -0.72 -22.40
CA ARG A 104 -22.70 -0.94 -22.44
C ARG A 104 -22.00 -0.20 -21.29
N SER A 105 -22.39 1.03 -21.01
CA SER A 105 -21.84 1.82 -19.89
C SER A 105 -22.21 1.22 -18.53
N GLY A 106 -23.44 0.71 -18.38
CA GLY A 106 -23.89 0.03 -17.17
C GLY A 106 -23.10 -1.26 -16.91
N VAL A 107 -22.87 -2.07 -17.95
CA VAL A 107 -22.04 -3.29 -17.86
C VAL A 107 -20.60 -2.96 -17.52
N ALA A 108 -20.01 -1.95 -18.17
CA ALA A 108 -18.64 -1.52 -17.88
C ALA A 108 -18.49 -1.04 -16.42
N THR A 109 -19.47 -0.27 -15.92
CA THR A 109 -19.48 0.20 -14.53
C THR A 109 -19.62 -0.96 -13.55
N ALA A 110 -20.54 -1.89 -13.80
CA ALA A 110 -20.72 -3.08 -12.96
C ALA A 110 -19.44 -3.92 -12.92
N ALA A 111 -18.78 -4.10 -14.06
CA ALA A 111 -17.50 -4.79 -14.17
C ALA A 111 -16.40 -4.10 -13.35
N THR A 112 -16.23 -2.79 -13.48
CA THR A 112 -15.22 -2.05 -12.69
C THR A 112 -15.50 -2.15 -11.20
N THR A 113 -16.76 -2.04 -10.77
CA THR A 113 -17.13 -2.16 -9.35
C THR A 113 -16.84 -3.56 -8.81
N LEU A 114 -17.06 -4.62 -9.60
CA LEU A 114 -16.71 -5.99 -9.22
C LEU A 114 -15.20 -6.18 -9.10
N VAL A 115 -14.43 -5.60 -10.02
CA VAL A 115 -12.96 -5.63 -9.97
C VAL A 115 -12.46 -4.90 -8.72
N ASP A 116 -12.99 -3.71 -8.43
CA ASP A 116 -12.63 -2.94 -7.25
C ASP A 116 -12.95 -3.72 -5.97
N ALA A 117 -14.15 -4.32 -5.88
CA ALA A 117 -14.55 -5.12 -4.72
C ALA A 117 -13.63 -6.33 -4.49
N LEU A 118 -13.12 -6.94 -5.56
CA LEU A 118 -12.23 -8.10 -5.48
C LEU A 118 -10.80 -7.73 -5.07
N ILE A 119 -10.28 -6.60 -5.59
CA ILE A 119 -8.87 -6.22 -5.39
C ILE A 119 -8.70 -5.31 -4.16
N ALA A 120 -9.71 -4.53 -3.76
CA ALA A 120 -9.68 -3.66 -2.59
C ALA A 120 -9.09 -4.31 -1.31
N PRO A 121 -9.44 -5.56 -0.93
CA PRO A 121 -8.89 -6.17 0.28
C PRO A 121 -7.40 -6.54 0.19
N MET A 122 -6.79 -6.54 -1.00
CA MET A 122 -5.42 -7.00 -1.21
C MET A 122 -4.39 -6.21 -0.38
N PHE A 123 -4.51 -4.88 -0.34
CA PHE A 123 -3.61 -4.02 0.43
C PHE A 123 -3.76 -4.15 1.95
N PRO A 124 -4.96 -4.06 2.55
CA PRO A 124 -5.11 -4.23 3.99
C PRO A 124 -4.68 -5.63 4.47
N ILE A 125 -4.92 -6.68 3.69
CA ILE A 125 -4.40 -8.03 3.98
C ILE A 125 -2.87 -8.01 3.99
N LEU A 126 -2.24 -7.44 2.97
CA LEU A 126 -0.79 -7.36 2.87
C LEU A 126 -0.16 -6.57 4.02
N LEU A 127 -0.71 -5.41 4.37
CA LEU A 127 -0.20 -4.60 5.49
C LEU A 127 -0.36 -5.32 6.82
N THR A 128 -1.44 -6.08 7.00
CA THR A 128 -1.67 -6.90 8.19
C THR A 128 -0.67 -8.05 8.27
N LEU A 129 -0.43 -8.77 7.17
CA LEU A 129 0.59 -9.82 7.11
C LEU A 129 2.00 -9.27 7.33
N LEU A 130 2.32 -8.12 6.73
CA LEU A 130 3.60 -7.45 6.91
C LEU A 130 3.82 -7.02 8.36
N TYR A 131 2.76 -6.55 9.04
CA TYR A 131 2.81 -6.26 10.47
C TYR A 131 3.20 -7.50 11.28
N PHE A 132 2.55 -8.64 11.03
CA PHE A 132 2.88 -9.89 11.73
C PHE A 132 4.27 -10.44 11.36
N ASP A 133 4.71 -10.38 10.09
CA ASP A 133 6.09 -10.76 9.70
C ASP A 133 7.14 -9.91 10.43
N LEU A 134 6.90 -8.60 10.55
CA LEU A 134 7.80 -7.70 11.28
C LEU A 134 7.83 -8.04 12.78
N ARG A 135 6.67 -8.36 13.36
CA ARG A 135 6.55 -8.73 14.78
C ARG A 135 7.23 -10.06 15.08
N VAL A 136 7.03 -11.07 14.23
CA VAL A 136 7.73 -12.36 14.32
C VAL A 136 9.25 -12.16 14.30
N ARG A 137 9.76 -11.35 13.36
CA ARG A 137 11.21 -11.17 13.18
C ARG A 137 11.88 -10.32 14.25
N LYS A 138 11.16 -9.36 14.84
CA LYS A 138 11.73 -8.43 15.82
C LYS A 138 11.46 -8.78 17.24
N GLU A 139 10.29 -9.33 17.49
CA GLU A 139 9.76 -9.52 18.83
C GLU A 139 9.64 -11.00 19.17
N GLY A 140 9.89 -11.89 18.21
CA GLY A 140 9.85 -13.33 18.46
C GLY A 140 8.45 -13.83 18.75
N LEU A 141 7.41 -13.24 18.12
CA LEU A 141 6.00 -13.62 18.31
C LEU A 141 5.77 -15.15 18.23
N ASP A 142 6.53 -15.85 17.40
CA ASP A 142 6.49 -17.31 17.27
C ASP A 142 6.90 -18.01 18.57
N LEU A 143 7.91 -17.50 19.28
CA LEU A 143 8.37 -18.04 20.57
C LEU A 143 7.30 -17.91 21.66
N ASP A 144 6.58 -16.78 21.69
CA ASP A 144 5.47 -16.58 22.63
C ASP A 144 4.35 -17.61 22.38
N GLN A 145 4.02 -17.86 21.11
CA GLN A 145 3.01 -18.85 20.73
C GLN A 145 3.46 -20.28 21.05
N LEU A 146 4.74 -20.63 20.84
CA LEU A 146 5.28 -21.92 21.26
C LEU A 146 5.25 -22.10 22.79
N ALA A 147 5.56 -21.06 23.56
CA ALA A 147 5.52 -21.10 25.02
C ALA A 147 4.08 -21.29 25.55
N GLU A 148 3.10 -20.65 24.93
CA GLU A 148 1.68 -20.81 25.27
C GLU A 148 1.18 -22.23 24.96
N GLN A 149 1.56 -22.80 23.82
CA GLN A 149 1.18 -24.17 23.43
C GLN A 149 1.84 -25.26 24.28
N THR A 150 3.03 -25.01 24.81
CA THR A 150 3.77 -25.96 25.65
C THR A 150 3.46 -25.81 27.14
N SER A 151 2.70 -24.79 27.53
CA SER A 151 2.20 -24.63 28.89
C SER A 151 1.12 -25.69 29.18
N PRO A 152 1.26 -26.49 30.24
CA PRO A 152 0.24 -27.48 30.59
C PRO A 152 -1.09 -26.75 30.84
N GLY A 153 -2.14 -27.19 30.14
CA GLY A 153 -3.48 -26.62 30.30
C GLY A 153 -3.92 -26.62 31.77
N PRO A 154 -4.86 -25.73 32.16
CA PRO A 154 -5.28 -25.58 33.55
C PRO A 154 -5.63 -26.95 34.15
N ALA A 155 -5.00 -27.29 35.28
CA ALA A 155 -5.31 -28.54 35.97
C ALA A 155 -6.82 -28.59 36.24
N PRO A 156 -7.53 -29.67 35.88
CA PRO A 156 -8.95 -29.80 36.15
C PRO A 156 -9.16 -29.68 37.67
N ALA A 157 -10.10 -28.80 38.04
CA ALA A 157 -10.45 -28.47 39.42
C ALA A 157 -11.03 -29.67 40.19
#